data_AF-A0AAU1LUQ9-F1
#
_entry.id   AF-A0AAU1LUQ9-F1
#
_cell.length_a   1.000
_cell.length_b   1.000
_cell.length_c   1.000
_cell.angle_alpha   90.00
_cell.angle_beta   90.00
_cell.angle_gamma   90.00
#
_symmetry.space_group_name_H-M   'P 1'
#
loop_
_entity.id
_entity.type
_entity.pdbx_description
1 polymer ?
#
loop_
_entity_poly.entity_id
_entity_poly.type
_entity_poly.pdbx_seq_one_letter_code
_entity_poly.pdbx_strand_id
1 'polypeptide(L)'
;MTNERLRSALLAQGMTVRDLAEAIDVNAKTVERWITQGKVPYRRHQYATASVLAVDVTTLWYDGRSVDSATDLSKAEIVTVYPHRHMVPNGLWRELYARARSHLDVLVYSGLWLSEDPLFHNLLKAKVESNAQVRIMLGDPGCDAVRQRGIDEGHRIMDGKIRNALVNYQPLFTSHPDIGFRLHGATLYNSLFRSDDEMLVNTHVYGIGAYMAPVLHLRRLPGGGLFDTYARSIEQTWGSARPVTDDDMVGA
;
A
#
# COMPACT_ATOMS: atom_id res chain seq x y z
N MET A 1 -18.43 3.29 -34.46
CA MET A 1 -18.77 1.88 -34.20
C MET A 1 -19.99 1.85 -33.29
N THR A 2 -20.96 0.98 -33.54
CA THR A 2 -22.20 0.88 -32.76
C THR A 2 -21.90 0.43 -31.32
N ASN A 3 -22.51 1.06 -30.31
CA ASN A 3 -22.40 0.64 -28.91
C ASN A 3 -23.41 -0.48 -28.62
N GLU A 4 -23.02 -1.72 -28.93
CA GLU A 4 -23.84 -2.92 -28.69
C GLU A 4 -24.07 -3.21 -27.20
N ARG A 5 -23.19 -2.72 -26.32
CA ARG A 5 -23.31 -2.93 -24.86
C ARG A 5 -24.45 -2.12 -24.27
N LEU A 6 -24.56 -0.85 -24.64
CA LEU A 6 -25.69 -0.01 -24.27
C LEU A 6 -27.01 -0.53 -24.84
N ARG A 7 -27.00 -1.00 -26.10
CA ARG A 7 -28.19 -1.63 -26.70
C ARG A 7 -28.62 -2.87 -25.93
N SER A 8 -27.68 -3.74 -25.57
CA SER A 8 -27.97 -4.97 -24.83
C SER A 8 -28.48 -4.69 -23.42
N ALA A 9 -27.93 -3.69 -22.73
CA ALA A 9 -28.36 -3.31 -21.38
C ALA A 9 -29.79 -2.74 -21.36
N LEU A 10 -30.16 -1.93 -22.37
CA LEU A 10 -31.53 -1.45 -22.54
C LEU A 10 -32.52 -2.59 -22.72
N LEU A 11 -32.18 -3.56 -23.58
CA LEU A 11 -33.02 -4.74 -23.82
C LEU A 11 -33.16 -5.59 -22.55
N ALA A 12 -32.08 -5.78 -21.78
CA ALA A 12 -32.10 -6.55 -20.54
C ALA A 12 -33.00 -5.93 -19.46
N GLN A 13 -33.12 -4.60 -19.44
CA GLN A 13 -34.00 -3.87 -18.52
C GLN A 13 -35.41 -3.64 -19.10
N GLY A 14 -35.70 -4.14 -20.30
CA GLY A 14 -36.98 -3.91 -20.98
C GLY A 14 -37.24 -2.43 -21.33
N MET A 15 -36.19 -1.61 -21.40
CA MET A 15 -36.31 -0.17 -21.63
C MET A 15 -36.10 0.20 -23.09
N THR A 16 -36.89 1.14 -23.59
CA THR A 16 -36.66 1.77 -24.89
C THR A 16 -35.69 2.95 -24.78
N VAL A 17 -35.22 3.42 -25.93
CA VAL A 17 -34.38 4.62 -26.03
C VAL A 17 -35.10 5.87 -25.48
N ARG A 18 -36.42 5.94 -25.67
CA ARG A 18 -37.23 7.04 -25.13
C ARG A 18 -37.32 6.99 -23.61
N ASP A 19 -37.51 5.81 -23.04
CA ASP A 19 -37.63 5.64 -21.59
C ASP A 19 -36.34 6.06 -20.87
N LEU A 20 -35.18 5.66 -21.42
CA LEU A 20 -33.89 6.11 -20.89
C LEU A 20 -33.70 7.61 -21.05
N ALA A 21 -34.08 8.18 -22.19
CA ALA A 21 -33.93 9.61 -22.46
C ALA A 21 -34.77 10.47 -21.49
N GLU A 22 -36.00 10.03 -21.20
CA GLU A 22 -36.88 10.64 -20.20
C GLU A 22 -36.31 10.50 -18.79
N ALA A 23 -35.82 9.31 -18.42
CA ALA A 23 -35.28 9.04 -17.09
C ALA A 23 -34.03 9.89 -16.73
N ILE A 24 -33.25 10.32 -17.72
CA ILE A 24 -32.01 11.09 -17.49
C ILE A 24 -32.08 12.53 -18.04
N ASP A 25 -33.27 13.00 -18.40
CA ASP A 25 -33.57 14.34 -18.93
C ASP A 25 -32.68 14.73 -20.13
N VAL A 26 -32.71 13.91 -21.18
CA VAL A 26 -32.03 14.19 -22.45
C VAL A 26 -32.95 13.91 -23.63
N ASN A 27 -32.60 14.44 -24.80
CA ASN A 27 -33.33 14.14 -26.03
C ASN A 27 -33.10 12.68 -26.48
N ALA A 28 -34.15 11.96 -26.89
CA ALA A 28 -34.06 10.59 -27.39
C ALA A 28 -33.06 10.42 -28.55
N LYS A 29 -32.96 11.40 -29.45
CA LYS A 29 -31.99 11.41 -30.55
C LYS A 29 -30.53 11.44 -30.06
N THR A 30 -30.29 11.98 -28.87
CA THR A 30 -28.97 11.96 -28.23
C THR A 30 -28.60 10.55 -27.79
N VAL A 31 -29.55 9.83 -27.17
CA VAL A 31 -29.37 8.43 -26.77
C VAL A 31 -29.24 7.51 -27.99
N GLU A 32 -30.04 7.71 -29.04
CA GLU A 32 -29.90 7.00 -30.32
C GLU A 32 -28.49 7.16 -30.91
N ARG A 33 -27.91 8.36 -30.82
CA ARG A 33 -26.53 8.62 -31.29
C ARG A 33 -25.48 7.91 -30.43
N TRP A 34 -25.71 7.73 -29.12
CA TRP A 34 -24.81 6.94 -28.28
C TRP A 34 -24.76 5.48 -28.71
N ILE A 35 -25.89 4.94 -29.17
CA ILE A 35 -26.00 3.57 -29.66
C ILE A 35 -25.46 3.46 -31.10
N THR A 36 -26.04 4.21 -32.04
CA THR A 36 -25.80 4.04 -33.48
C THR A 36 -24.44 4.55 -33.93
N GLN A 37 -23.98 5.67 -33.37
CA GLN A 37 -22.72 6.31 -33.77
C GLN A 37 -21.58 5.98 -32.80
N GLY A 38 -21.87 5.34 -31.66
CA GLY A 38 -20.90 5.10 -30.60
C GLY A 38 -20.41 6.37 -29.92
N LYS A 39 -21.20 7.46 -29.98
CA LYS A 39 -20.81 8.73 -29.36
C LYS A 39 -20.79 8.57 -27.84
N VAL A 40 -19.68 8.94 -27.22
CA VAL A 40 -19.52 8.88 -25.76
C VAL A 40 -20.22 10.10 -25.12
N PRO A 41 -21.14 9.92 -24.15
CA PRO A 41 -21.79 11.02 -23.45
C PRO A 41 -20.83 11.79 -22.53
N TYR A 42 -21.25 12.97 -22.05
CA TYR A 42 -20.59 13.58 -20.89
C TYR A 42 -20.72 12.70 -19.64
N ARG A 43 -19.74 12.79 -18.73
CA ARG A 43 -19.62 11.96 -17.52
C ARG A 43 -20.94 11.89 -16.73
N ARG A 44 -21.60 13.02 -16.49
CA ARG A 44 -22.90 13.08 -15.79
C ARG A 44 -23.97 12.16 -16.41
N HIS A 45 -24.03 12.08 -17.74
CA HIS A 45 -25.02 11.26 -18.44
C HIS A 45 -24.61 9.79 -18.53
N GLN A 46 -23.30 9.50 -18.51
CA GLN A 46 -22.80 8.12 -18.40
C GLN A 46 -23.21 7.50 -17.05
N TYR A 47 -22.97 8.20 -15.94
CA TYR A 47 -23.35 7.74 -14.60
C TYR A 47 -24.87 7.66 -14.43
N ALA A 48 -25.62 8.65 -14.91
CA ALA A 48 -27.09 8.59 -14.88
C ALA A 48 -27.64 7.38 -15.65
N THR A 49 -27.10 7.11 -16.84
CA THR A 49 -27.51 5.94 -17.64
C THR A 49 -27.15 4.63 -16.96
N ALA A 50 -25.94 4.51 -16.41
CA ALA A 50 -25.48 3.32 -15.69
C ALA A 50 -26.35 3.05 -14.45
N SER A 51 -26.72 4.10 -13.72
CA SER A 51 -27.63 4.02 -12.57
C SER A 51 -29.02 3.52 -12.97
N VAL A 52 -29.62 4.09 -14.01
CA VAL A 52 -30.94 3.67 -14.53
C VAL A 52 -30.93 2.22 -15.01
N LEU A 53 -29.84 1.79 -15.65
CA LEU A 53 -29.71 0.43 -16.18
C LEU A 53 -29.17 -0.60 -15.17
N ALA A 54 -28.86 -0.17 -13.94
CA ALA A 54 -28.27 -0.97 -12.88
C ALA A 54 -27.01 -1.75 -13.32
N VAL A 55 -26.15 -1.11 -14.11
CA VAL A 55 -24.86 -1.68 -14.58
C VAL A 55 -23.72 -0.70 -14.30
N ASP A 56 -22.48 -1.19 -14.30
CA ASP A 56 -21.32 -0.33 -14.15
C ASP A 56 -21.07 0.53 -15.42
N VAL A 57 -20.64 1.79 -15.24
CA VAL A 57 -20.33 2.72 -16.35
C VAL A 57 -19.33 2.12 -17.34
N THR A 58 -18.30 1.40 -16.85
CA THR A 58 -17.25 0.79 -17.66
C THR A 58 -17.76 -0.38 -18.52
N THR A 59 -18.90 -0.96 -18.13
CA THR A 59 -19.61 -1.98 -18.92
C THR A 59 -20.23 -1.35 -20.17
N LEU A 60 -20.83 -0.16 -20.04
CA LEU A 60 -21.52 0.54 -21.13
C LEU A 60 -20.56 1.32 -22.05
N TRP A 61 -19.55 1.95 -21.48
CA TRP A 61 -18.52 2.68 -22.21
C TRP A 61 -17.16 2.21 -21.71
N TYR A 62 -16.44 1.47 -22.55
CA TYR A 62 -15.05 1.12 -22.27
C TYR A 62 -14.21 2.39 -22.35
N ASP A 63 -13.90 2.97 -21.20
CA ASP A 63 -13.09 4.18 -21.14
C ASP A 63 -11.63 3.77 -21.04
N GLY A 64 -10.90 3.84 -22.17
CA GLY A 64 -9.44 3.75 -22.15
C GLY A 64 -8.82 4.79 -21.19
N ARG A 65 -9.52 5.90 -20.92
CA ARG A 65 -9.10 6.91 -19.93
C ARG A 65 -9.38 6.52 -18.49
N SER A 66 -10.19 5.50 -18.20
CA SER A 66 -10.33 5.00 -16.82
C SER A 66 -9.06 4.28 -16.38
N VAL A 67 -8.45 3.51 -17.28
CA VAL A 67 -7.13 2.91 -17.12
C VAL A 67 -6.05 3.99 -17.06
N ASP A 68 -6.13 5.03 -17.90
CA ASP A 68 -5.23 6.19 -17.78
C ASP A 68 -5.44 6.94 -16.46
N SER A 69 -6.66 7.09 -15.95
CA SER A 69 -6.95 7.80 -14.70
C SER A 69 -6.47 7.05 -13.47
N ALA A 70 -6.63 5.72 -13.43
CA ALA A 70 -6.09 4.90 -12.34
C ALA A 70 -4.55 4.87 -12.39
N THR A 71 -3.97 4.83 -13.60
CA THR A 71 -2.52 4.90 -13.81
C THR A 71 -1.97 6.28 -13.44
N ASP A 72 -2.69 7.35 -13.78
CA ASP A 72 -2.32 8.73 -13.44
C ASP A 72 -2.52 9.03 -11.96
N LEU A 73 -3.56 8.48 -11.32
CA LEU A 73 -3.73 8.50 -9.87
C LEU A 73 -2.59 7.73 -9.19
N SER A 74 -2.22 6.55 -9.69
CA SER A 74 -1.10 5.76 -9.16
C SER A 74 0.24 6.50 -9.30
N LYS A 75 0.45 7.24 -10.39
CA LYS A 75 1.60 8.16 -10.51
C LYS A 75 1.51 9.29 -9.48
N ALA A 76 0.32 9.84 -9.25
CA ALA A 76 0.10 10.92 -8.27
C ALA A 76 0.18 10.46 -6.80
N GLU A 77 0.10 9.15 -6.54
CA GLU A 77 0.42 8.53 -5.24
C GLU A 77 1.92 8.59 -4.95
N ILE A 78 2.78 8.63 -5.98
CA ILE A 78 4.24 8.78 -5.81
C ILE A 78 4.55 10.25 -5.56
N VAL A 79 4.86 10.59 -4.31
CA VAL A 79 5.26 11.93 -3.88
C VAL A 79 6.70 12.21 -4.30
N THR A 80 7.60 11.25 -4.08
CA THR A 80 9.02 11.38 -4.39
C THR A 80 9.65 10.01 -4.60
N VAL A 81 10.61 9.95 -5.52
CA VAL A 81 11.48 8.79 -5.70
C VAL A 81 12.89 9.21 -5.31
N TYR A 82 13.44 8.55 -4.30
CA TYR A 82 14.84 8.69 -3.92
C TYR A 82 15.65 7.59 -4.60
N PRO A 83 16.65 7.93 -5.44
CA PRO A 83 17.50 6.95 -6.11
C PRO A 83 18.16 5.94 -5.17
N HIS A 84 18.52 6.40 -3.97
CA HIS A 84 19.13 5.57 -2.91
C HIS A 84 18.56 5.93 -1.54
N ARG A 85 18.41 4.94 -0.66
CA ARG A 85 17.91 5.16 0.71
C ARG A 85 18.75 6.14 1.51
N HIS A 86 20.07 6.17 1.35
CA HIS A 86 20.93 7.13 2.06
C HIS A 86 20.69 8.60 1.64
N MET A 87 19.98 8.84 0.54
CA MET A 87 19.58 10.19 0.11
C MET A 87 18.23 10.64 0.72
N VAL A 88 17.51 9.74 1.38
CA VAL A 88 16.29 10.13 2.08
C VAL A 88 16.67 11.00 3.28
N PRO A 89 16.01 12.15 3.51
CA PRO A 89 16.34 13.00 4.65
C PRO A 89 16.32 12.22 5.98
N ASN A 90 17.36 12.38 6.80
CA ASN A 90 17.54 11.61 8.04
C ASN A 90 16.36 11.74 9.02
N GLY A 91 15.62 12.85 8.99
CA GLY A 91 14.44 13.08 9.84
C GLY A 91 13.15 12.46 9.29
N LEU A 92 13.09 12.09 8.01
CA LEU A 92 11.82 11.84 7.33
C LEU A 92 11.01 10.69 7.95
N TRP A 93 11.65 9.59 8.36
CA TRP A 93 10.94 8.49 9.04
C TRP A 93 10.34 8.92 10.37
N ARG A 94 11.10 9.65 11.20
CA ARG A 94 10.58 10.17 12.46
C ARG A 94 9.46 11.17 12.23
N GLU A 95 9.59 12.06 11.25
CA GLU A 95 8.56 13.02 10.88
C GLU A 95 7.29 12.34 10.37
N LEU A 96 7.44 11.34 9.51
CA LEU A 96 6.34 10.52 8.99
C LEU A 96 5.58 9.86 10.16
N TYR A 97 6.30 9.17 11.04
CA TYR A 97 5.69 8.52 12.20
C TYR A 97 5.15 9.51 13.24
N ALA A 98 5.75 10.69 13.39
CA ALA A 98 5.25 11.73 14.28
C ALA A 98 3.87 12.24 13.85
N ARG A 99 3.58 12.25 12.54
CA ARG A 99 2.26 12.61 12.00
C ARG A 99 1.20 11.52 12.15
N ALA A 100 1.59 10.26 12.36
CA ALA A 100 0.67 9.13 12.52
C ALA A 100 -0.36 9.38 13.63
N ARG A 101 -1.63 9.07 13.38
CA ARG A 101 -2.72 9.16 14.35
C ARG A 101 -3.31 7.81 14.69
N SER A 102 -3.36 6.89 13.74
CA SER A 102 -4.08 5.63 13.90
C SER A 102 -3.21 4.40 13.69
N HIS A 103 -2.32 4.42 12.69
CA HIS A 103 -1.51 3.26 12.31
C HIS A 103 -0.05 3.63 12.09
N LEU A 104 0.84 2.83 12.67
CA LEU A 104 2.27 2.83 12.46
C LEU A 104 2.74 1.41 12.19
N ASP A 105 3.23 1.14 10.99
CA ASP A 105 3.77 -0.18 10.62
C ASP A 105 5.23 -0.07 10.17
N VAL A 106 6.08 -0.93 10.71
CA VAL A 106 7.42 -1.23 10.20
C VAL A 106 7.45 -2.68 9.75
N LEU A 107 7.77 -2.93 8.48
CA LEU A 107 8.06 -4.26 7.94
C LEU A 107 9.42 -4.26 7.28
N VAL A 108 10.37 -4.98 7.88
CA VAL A 108 11.78 -5.00 7.49
C VAL A 108 12.38 -6.37 7.80
N TYR A 109 13.53 -6.70 7.21
CA TYR A 109 14.34 -7.78 7.75
C TYR A 109 14.88 -7.41 9.14
N SER A 110 15.77 -6.42 9.26
CA SER A 110 16.32 -6.00 10.56
C SER A 110 15.90 -4.60 11.00
N GLY A 111 15.88 -3.62 10.09
CA GLY A 111 15.64 -2.22 10.45
C GLY A 111 16.56 -1.70 11.56
N LEU A 112 17.78 -2.25 11.68
CA LEU A 112 18.66 -2.08 12.84
C LEU A 112 18.84 -0.61 13.26
N TRP A 113 19.04 0.28 12.30
CA TRP A 113 19.20 1.73 12.53
C TRP A 113 18.00 2.40 13.20
N LEU A 114 16.77 1.87 13.05
CA LEU A 114 15.60 2.37 13.80
C LEU A 114 15.64 1.90 15.24
N SER A 115 16.07 0.66 15.48
CA SER A 115 16.20 0.11 16.84
C SER A 115 17.29 0.81 17.66
N GLU A 116 18.27 1.42 16.98
CA GLU A 116 19.33 2.21 17.61
C GLU A 116 18.91 3.66 17.90
N ASP A 117 17.73 4.10 17.44
CA ASP A 117 17.26 5.48 17.59
C ASP A 117 16.36 5.65 18.84
N PRO A 118 16.87 6.23 19.94
CA PRO A 118 16.07 6.44 21.14
C PRO A 118 14.90 7.41 20.94
N LEU A 119 14.99 8.34 19.97
CA LEU A 119 13.89 9.24 19.66
C LEU A 119 12.75 8.48 18.96
N PHE A 120 13.09 7.49 18.13
CA PHE A 120 12.09 6.59 17.57
C PHE A 120 11.43 5.74 18.67
N HIS A 121 12.19 5.23 19.64
CA HIS A 121 11.60 4.48 20.76
C HIS A 121 10.62 5.33 21.58
N ASN A 122 10.99 6.58 21.89
CA ASN A 122 10.09 7.50 22.59
C ASN A 122 8.84 7.81 21.77
N LEU A 123 8.98 7.89 20.44
CA LEU A 123 7.86 8.08 19.55
C LEU A 123 6.89 6.88 19.57
N LEU A 124 7.39 5.65 19.51
CA LEU A 124 6.56 4.45 19.59
C LEU A 124 5.72 4.42 20.87
N LYS A 125 6.35 4.72 22.01
CA LYS A 125 5.67 4.81 23.32
C LYS A 125 4.54 5.84 23.29
N ALA A 126 4.83 7.06 22.87
CA ALA A 126 3.84 8.13 22.78
C ALA A 126 2.67 7.77 21.84
N LYS A 127 2.93 7.01 20.77
CA LYS A 127 1.88 6.58 19.82
C LYS A 127 0.94 5.55 20.42
N VAL A 128 1.47 4.51 21.09
CA VAL A 128 0.59 3.54 21.78
C VAL A 128 -0.17 4.17 22.95
N GLU A 129 0.45 5.07 23.71
CA GLU A 129 -0.22 5.83 24.79
C GLU A 129 -1.35 6.73 24.24
N SER A 130 -1.23 7.14 22.98
CA SER A 130 -2.27 7.90 22.25
C SER A 130 -3.29 6.99 21.53
N ASN A 131 -3.29 5.69 21.81
CA ASN A 131 -4.15 4.66 21.20
C ASN A 131 -3.93 4.42 19.70
N ALA A 132 -2.76 4.79 19.14
CA ALA A 132 -2.41 4.39 17.78
C ALA A 132 -1.95 2.91 17.77
N GLN A 133 -2.34 2.16 16.74
CA GLN A 133 -1.83 0.83 16.51
C GLN A 133 -0.38 0.92 16.03
N VAL A 134 0.52 0.27 16.76
CA VAL A 134 1.95 0.20 16.42
C VAL A 134 2.34 -1.25 16.17
N ARG A 135 2.85 -1.54 14.98
CA ARG A 135 3.30 -2.89 14.58
C ARG A 135 4.73 -2.84 14.04
N ILE A 136 5.60 -3.64 14.62
CA ILE A 136 6.99 -3.79 14.21
C ILE A 136 7.22 -5.25 13.82
N MET A 137 7.48 -5.49 12.54
CA MET A 137 7.77 -6.81 12.00
C MET A 137 9.22 -6.87 11.54
N LEU A 138 9.95 -7.82 12.12
CA LEU A 138 11.32 -8.16 11.74
C LEU A 138 11.33 -9.55 11.07
N GLY A 139 12.37 -9.87 10.30
CA GLY A 139 12.54 -11.21 9.75
C GLY A 139 12.77 -12.22 10.86
N ASP A 140 12.30 -13.45 10.71
CA ASP A 140 12.62 -14.53 11.64
C ASP A 140 14.10 -14.95 11.47
N PRO A 141 14.98 -14.78 12.48
CA PRO A 141 16.40 -15.11 12.35
C PRO A 141 16.67 -16.56 11.93
N GLY A 142 15.74 -17.47 12.22
CA GLY A 142 15.84 -18.89 11.91
C GLY A 142 15.34 -19.30 10.52
N CYS A 143 14.72 -18.40 9.76
CA CYS A 143 14.08 -18.76 8.49
C CYS A 143 15.02 -18.69 7.28
N ASP A 144 14.72 -19.50 6.26
CA ASP A 144 15.50 -19.55 5.02
C ASP A 144 15.52 -18.22 4.26
N ALA A 145 14.44 -17.44 4.30
CA ALA A 145 14.37 -16.14 3.62
C ALA A 145 15.39 -15.13 4.19
N VAL A 146 15.54 -15.09 5.52
CA VAL A 146 16.54 -14.25 6.20
C VAL A 146 17.95 -14.68 5.86
N ARG A 147 18.22 -15.99 5.93
CA ARG A 147 19.52 -16.56 5.56
C ARG A 147 19.87 -16.24 4.10
N GLN A 148 18.93 -16.45 3.19
CA GLN A 148 19.11 -16.15 1.77
C GLN A 148 19.39 -14.67 1.53
N ARG A 149 18.65 -13.77 2.20
CA ARG A 149 18.90 -12.32 2.10
C ARG A 149 20.34 -11.95 2.47
N GLY A 150 20.87 -12.54 3.54
CA GLY A 150 22.26 -12.32 3.95
C GLY A 150 23.27 -12.82 2.92
N ILE A 151 22.99 -13.93 2.25
CA ILE A 151 23.81 -14.46 1.15
C ILE A 151 23.75 -13.51 -0.05
N ASP A 152 22.55 -13.08 -0.45
CA ASP A 152 22.33 -12.19 -1.60
C ASP A 152 23.02 -10.83 -1.42
N GLU A 153 23.02 -10.27 -0.20
CA GLU A 153 23.74 -9.02 0.11
C GLU A 153 25.24 -9.23 0.39
N GLY A 154 25.74 -10.47 0.38
CA GLY A 154 27.15 -10.82 0.54
C GLY A 154 27.71 -10.83 1.96
N HIS A 155 26.96 -10.35 2.96
CA HIS A 155 27.45 -10.24 4.34
C HIS A 155 27.14 -11.45 5.23
N ARG A 156 26.13 -12.28 4.87
CA ARG A 156 25.71 -13.52 5.56
C ARG A 156 25.28 -13.42 7.03
N ILE A 157 25.37 -12.24 7.65
CA ILE A 157 25.01 -11.96 9.04
C ILE A 157 23.62 -11.31 9.22
N MET A 158 22.64 -11.62 8.37
CA MET A 158 21.33 -10.95 8.44
C MET A 158 20.59 -11.30 9.74
N ASP A 159 20.65 -12.55 10.14
CA ASP A 159 20.18 -13.07 11.43
C ASP A 159 20.77 -12.28 12.61
N GLY A 160 22.09 -12.11 12.68
CA GLY A 160 22.75 -11.36 13.75
C GLY A 160 22.29 -9.90 13.82
N LYS A 161 22.09 -9.23 12.67
CA LYS A 161 21.52 -7.88 12.63
C LYS A 161 20.10 -7.81 13.19
N ILE A 162 19.30 -8.85 12.96
CA ILE A 162 17.93 -8.94 13.49
C ILE A 162 17.95 -9.16 15.00
N ARG A 163 18.79 -10.07 15.49
CA ARG A 163 18.93 -10.33 16.93
C ARG A 163 19.39 -9.09 17.68
N ASN A 164 20.35 -8.36 17.13
CA ASN A 164 20.78 -7.07 17.69
C ASN A 164 19.62 -6.05 17.74
N ALA A 165 18.81 -5.96 16.68
CA ALA A 165 17.63 -5.10 16.68
C ALA A 165 16.60 -5.51 17.75
N LEU A 166 16.39 -6.82 17.95
CA LEU A 166 15.50 -7.33 19.00
C LEU A 166 16.01 -6.97 20.41
N VAL A 167 17.32 -7.10 20.66
CA VAL A 167 17.93 -6.69 21.94
C VAL A 167 17.69 -5.20 22.20
N ASN A 168 17.85 -4.35 21.18
CA ASN A 168 17.59 -2.92 21.32
C ASN A 168 16.12 -2.59 21.64
N TYR A 169 15.17 -3.37 21.10
CA TYR A 169 13.75 -3.23 21.39
C TYR A 169 13.31 -3.91 22.69
N GLN A 170 14.12 -4.77 23.29
CA GLN A 170 13.79 -5.56 24.48
C GLN A 170 13.16 -4.73 25.63
N PRO A 171 13.64 -3.51 25.96
CA PRO A 171 13.01 -2.69 26.99
C PRO A 171 11.55 -2.32 26.70
N LEU A 172 11.14 -2.27 25.43
CA LEU A 172 9.77 -1.98 25.01
C LEU A 172 8.83 -3.17 25.21
N PHE A 173 9.33 -4.41 25.11
CA PHE A 173 8.48 -5.60 25.26
C PHE A 173 7.79 -5.66 26.62
N THR A 174 8.50 -5.28 27.68
CA THR A 174 7.95 -5.23 29.04
C THR A 174 7.23 -3.93 29.33
N SER A 175 7.79 -2.79 28.91
CA SER A 175 7.24 -1.47 29.28
C SER A 175 5.99 -1.09 28.49
N HIS A 176 5.84 -1.57 27.25
CA HIS A 176 4.76 -1.21 26.33
C HIS A 176 4.32 -2.44 25.50
N PRO A 177 3.69 -3.45 26.15
CA PRO A 177 3.28 -4.69 25.49
C PRO A 177 2.25 -4.48 24.37
N ASP A 178 1.60 -3.31 24.32
CA ASP A 178 0.67 -2.91 23.27
C ASP A 178 1.37 -2.60 21.93
N ILE A 179 2.70 -2.41 21.94
CA ILE A 179 3.49 -2.38 20.70
C ILE A 179 3.60 -3.80 20.16
N GLY A 180 2.99 -4.04 19.01
CA GLY A 180 2.98 -5.36 18.40
C GLY A 180 4.30 -5.71 17.72
N PHE A 181 5.16 -6.47 18.39
CA PHE A 181 6.37 -7.05 17.80
C PHE A 181 6.13 -8.46 17.26
N ARG A 182 6.51 -8.72 16.00
CA ARG A 182 6.40 -10.05 15.38
C ARG A 182 7.59 -10.38 14.47
N LEU A 183 7.81 -11.67 14.24
CA LEU A 183 8.81 -12.21 13.33
C LEU A 183 8.15 -12.87 12.12
N HIS A 184 8.55 -12.48 10.91
CA HIS A 184 8.01 -13.00 9.66
C HIS A 184 9.00 -13.94 8.95
N GLY A 185 8.48 -15.01 8.34
CA GLY A 185 9.24 -15.90 7.45
C GLY A 185 9.22 -15.50 5.98
N ALA A 186 8.55 -14.39 5.63
CA ALA A 186 8.32 -13.98 4.24
C ALA A 186 9.61 -13.51 3.54
N THR A 187 9.74 -13.85 2.25
CA THR A 187 10.72 -13.22 1.34
C THR A 187 10.26 -11.81 1.00
N LEU A 188 10.97 -10.80 1.51
CA LEU A 188 10.66 -9.40 1.23
C LEU A 188 11.32 -8.90 -0.05
N TYR A 189 10.50 -8.31 -0.93
CA TYR A 189 10.94 -7.54 -2.11
C TYR A 189 11.09 -6.04 -1.83
N ASN A 190 10.70 -5.61 -0.63
CA ASN A 190 10.78 -4.25 -0.13
C ASN A 190 10.67 -4.25 1.39
N SER A 191 11.19 -3.19 1.99
CA SER A 191 10.91 -2.80 3.37
C SER A 191 9.85 -1.70 3.35
N LEU A 192 8.84 -1.80 4.22
CA LEU A 192 7.68 -0.91 4.27
C LEU A 192 7.63 -0.16 5.59
N PHE A 193 7.38 1.14 5.51
CA PHE A 193 7.30 2.05 6.66
C PHE A 193 6.03 2.88 6.50
N ARG A 194 4.93 2.49 7.14
CA ARG A 194 3.61 3.10 6.97
C ARG A 194 3.24 3.96 8.17
N SER A 195 2.69 5.13 7.89
CA SER A 195 2.01 5.99 8.85
C SER A 195 0.67 6.40 8.26
N ASP A 196 -0.42 5.83 8.75
CA ASP A 196 -1.78 6.04 8.24
C ASP A 196 -1.89 5.87 6.71
N ASP A 197 -1.92 7.00 6.00
CA ASP A 197 -2.08 7.17 4.56
C ASP A 197 -0.78 7.65 3.85
N GLU A 198 0.37 7.63 4.55
CA GLU A 198 1.70 7.84 3.99
C GLU A 198 2.58 6.61 4.17
N MET A 199 3.48 6.36 3.21
CA MET A 199 4.38 5.20 3.26
C MET A 199 5.73 5.48 2.60
N LEU A 200 6.81 5.00 3.21
CA LEU A 200 8.09 4.83 2.52
C LEU A 200 8.27 3.36 2.15
N VAL A 201 8.53 3.12 0.86
CA VAL A 201 8.79 1.78 0.31
C VAL A 201 10.26 1.75 -0.09
N ASN A 202 11.10 1.15 0.73
CA ASN A 202 12.49 0.91 0.34
C ASN A 202 12.55 -0.39 -0.45
N THR A 203 12.74 -0.29 -1.76
CA THR A 203 12.74 -1.45 -2.64
C THR A 203 14.00 -2.27 -2.41
N HIS A 204 13.91 -3.58 -2.58
CA HIS A 204 15.07 -4.46 -2.50
C HIS A 204 15.57 -4.75 -3.91
N VAL A 205 16.83 -4.43 -4.17
CA VAL A 205 17.52 -4.77 -5.43
C VAL A 205 18.49 -5.90 -5.13
N TYR A 206 18.42 -6.98 -5.90
CA TYR A 206 19.26 -8.16 -5.70
C TYR A 206 20.76 -7.78 -5.75
N GLY A 207 21.55 -8.29 -4.80
CA GLY A 207 22.99 -7.96 -4.70
C GLY A 207 23.30 -6.56 -4.14
N ILE A 208 22.29 -5.71 -3.91
CA ILE A 208 22.48 -4.34 -3.45
C ILE A 208 21.96 -4.20 -2.02
N GLY A 209 22.84 -3.72 -1.12
CA GLY A 209 22.49 -3.43 0.26
C GLY A 209 21.38 -2.37 0.34
N ALA A 210 20.48 -2.51 1.31
CA ALA A 210 19.27 -1.68 1.42
C ALA A 210 19.54 -0.15 1.43
N TYR A 211 20.71 0.28 1.95
CA TYR A 211 21.12 1.69 1.98
C TYR A 211 21.41 2.30 0.60
N MET A 212 21.71 1.47 -0.41
CA MET A 212 21.90 1.86 -1.81
C MET A 212 20.67 1.58 -2.68
N ALA A 213 19.63 0.95 -2.15
CA ALA A 213 18.44 0.65 -2.91
C ALA A 213 17.46 1.85 -2.92
N PRO A 214 16.61 1.99 -3.95
CA PRO A 214 15.70 3.13 -4.05
C PRO A 214 14.63 3.16 -2.97
N VAL A 215 14.04 4.34 -2.75
CA VAL A 215 12.90 4.53 -1.86
C VAL A 215 11.80 5.30 -2.60
N LEU A 216 10.58 4.78 -2.55
CA LEU A 216 9.38 5.50 -2.99
C LEU A 216 8.69 6.10 -1.76
N HIS A 217 8.41 7.40 -1.79
CA HIS A 217 7.49 8.03 -0.85
C HIS A 217 6.12 8.07 -1.48
N LEU A 218 5.19 7.35 -0.87
CA LEU A 218 3.82 7.21 -1.31
C LEU A 218 2.88 7.97 -0.37
N ARG A 219 1.83 8.53 -0.94
CA ARG A 219 0.62 8.94 -0.24
C ARG A 219 -0.57 8.18 -0.81
N ARG A 220 -1.52 7.82 0.04
CA ARG A 220 -2.76 7.20 -0.39
C ARG A 220 -3.67 8.23 -1.04
N LEU A 221 -4.23 7.89 -2.20
CA LEU A 221 -5.26 8.69 -2.85
C LEU A 221 -6.52 7.84 -3.06
N PRO A 222 -7.73 8.39 -2.87
CA PRO A 222 -8.96 7.68 -3.21
C PRO A 222 -8.97 7.27 -4.70
N GLY A 223 -9.20 5.99 -4.97
CA GLY A 223 -9.16 5.43 -6.34
C GLY A 223 -7.74 5.14 -6.86
N GLY A 224 -6.71 5.46 -6.07
CA GLY A 224 -5.35 4.93 -6.27
C GLY A 224 -5.27 3.46 -5.84
N GLY A 225 -4.27 2.74 -6.35
CA GLY A 225 -4.10 1.31 -6.08
C GLY A 225 -2.69 0.93 -5.63
N LEU A 226 -1.72 1.84 -5.80
CA LEU A 226 -0.32 1.56 -5.49
C LEU A 226 -0.11 1.46 -3.99
N PHE A 227 -0.60 2.45 -3.22
CA PHE A 227 -0.49 2.43 -1.76
C PHE A 227 -1.19 1.21 -1.16
N ASP A 228 -2.44 0.98 -1.57
CA ASP A 228 -3.28 -0.10 -1.01
C ASP A 228 -2.70 -1.48 -1.30
N THR A 229 -1.95 -1.64 -2.39
CA THR A 229 -1.24 -2.89 -2.69
C THR A 229 -0.15 -3.17 -1.66
N TYR A 230 0.68 -2.18 -1.31
CA TYR A 230 1.67 -2.34 -0.25
C TYR A 230 1.02 -2.48 1.14
N ALA A 231 -0.06 -1.75 1.42
CA ALA A 231 -0.79 -1.89 2.67
C ALA A 231 -1.36 -3.31 2.86
N ARG A 232 -1.89 -3.94 1.81
CA ARG A 232 -2.31 -5.36 1.86
C ARG A 232 -1.14 -6.32 2.12
N SER A 233 0.05 -6.03 1.59
CA SER A 233 1.27 -6.82 1.85
C SER A 233 1.64 -6.80 3.34
N ILE A 234 1.50 -5.65 4.00
CA ILE A 234 1.69 -5.51 5.45
C ILE A 234 0.70 -6.42 6.19
N GLU A 235 -0.59 -6.37 5.86
CA GLU A 235 -1.60 -7.19 6.54
C GLU A 235 -1.37 -8.70 6.36
N GLN A 236 -1.03 -9.13 5.14
CA GLN A 236 -0.74 -10.53 4.85
C GLN A 236 0.50 -11.03 5.62
N THR A 237 1.54 -10.19 5.69
CA THR A 237 2.77 -10.53 6.42
C THR A 237 2.50 -10.56 7.92
N TRP A 238 1.75 -9.59 8.46
CA TRP A 238 1.37 -9.54 9.86
C TRP A 238 0.57 -10.77 10.30
N GLY A 239 -0.42 -11.17 9.49
CA GLY A 239 -1.30 -12.31 9.78
C GLY A 239 -0.57 -13.66 9.83
N SER A 240 0.57 -13.79 9.14
CA SER A 240 1.40 -15.01 9.13
C SER A 240 2.62 -14.94 10.04
N ALA A 241 2.95 -13.76 10.56
CA ALA A 241 4.09 -13.56 11.45
C ALA A 241 3.81 -14.10 12.87
N ARG A 242 4.83 -14.68 13.49
CA ARG A 242 4.76 -15.22 14.86
C ARG A 242 5.19 -14.18 15.90
N PRO A 243 4.77 -14.30 17.17
CA PRO A 243 5.32 -13.49 18.26
C PRO A 243 6.84 -13.70 18.43
N VAL A 244 7.50 -12.70 19.00
CA VAL A 244 8.88 -12.78 19.48
C VAL A 244 8.91 -13.62 20.76
N THR A 245 9.94 -14.47 20.92
CA THR A 245 10.24 -15.19 22.16
C THR A 245 11.64 -14.81 22.68
N ASP A 246 11.94 -15.18 23.93
CA ASP A 246 13.24 -14.87 24.54
C ASP A 246 14.42 -15.51 23.77
N ASP A 247 14.21 -16.70 23.19
CA ASP A 247 15.21 -17.41 22.38
C ASP A 247 15.61 -16.63 21.12
N ASP A 248 14.76 -15.72 20.63
CA ASP A 248 15.04 -14.92 19.45
C ASP A 248 16.12 -13.85 19.70
N MET A 249 16.42 -13.54 20.96
CA MET A 249 17.44 -12.55 21.34
C MET A 249 18.80 -13.19 21.64
N VAL A 250 18.89 -14.52 21.70
CA VAL A 250 20.12 -15.24 22.04
C VAL A 250 21.11 -15.22 20.86
N GLY A 251 22.36 -14.83 21.13
CA GLY A 251 23.44 -14.82 20.12
C GLY A 251 23.54 -13.53 19.29
N ALA A 252 22.95 -12.43 19.78
CA ALA A 252 23.25 -11.08 19.32
C ALA A 252 24.69 -10.65 19.64
#